data_AF-A0A7J4CTQ0-F1
#
_entry.id   AF-A0A7J4CTQ0-F1
#
_cell.length_a   1.000
_cell.length_b   1.000
_cell.length_c   1.000
_cell.angle_alpha   90.00
_cell.angle_beta   90.00
_cell.angle_gamma   90.00
#
_symmetry.space_group_name_H-M   'P 1'
#
loop_
_entity.id
_entity.type
_entity.pdbx_description
1 polymer ?
#
loop_
_entity_poly.entity_id
_entity_poly.type
_entity_poly.pdbx_seq_one_letter_code
_entity_poly.pdbx_strand_id
1 'polypeptide(L)'
;MAKKKRGFGKLLGAITGSPYDRLLKQIEKSSKEHDDDDSTLARELKKLSRTVQKQYQEGNIDDEEHDLLMEGIEEADPQERSFPKLDTEEDEFYMGDIPDAPKLDISKEVDLDELMRPKEDTFTGTYGREEFDEFRSRMTDEFHADSEEAIQAGDHQAEIRTQHRVFADADQDADDLKRQFVDESDLVDPNATQKDDDENYRVDEDGTEWWKDDDGYWWYRDSGQDDWQPYEE
;
A
#
# COMPACT_ATOMS: atom_id res chain seq x y z
N MET A 1 -5.39 66.61 -15.11
CA MET A 1 -5.38 65.78 -13.88
C MET A 1 -6.78 65.17 -13.78
N ALA A 2 -7.05 63.86 -13.67
CA ALA A 2 -6.32 62.74 -13.09
C ALA A 2 -6.54 61.45 -13.89
N LYS A 3 -5.50 60.60 -13.96
CA LYS A 3 -5.56 59.24 -14.51
C LYS A 3 -6.15 58.32 -13.44
N LYS A 4 -7.32 57.71 -13.67
CA LYS A 4 -7.85 56.65 -12.80
C LYS A 4 -7.48 55.29 -13.42
N LYS A 5 -6.35 54.71 -12.99
CA LYS A 5 -6.02 53.30 -13.22
C LYS A 5 -7.07 52.46 -12.49
N ARG A 6 -7.96 51.82 -13.24
CA ARG A 6 -8.89 50.81 -12.73
C ARG A 6 -8.08 49.51 -12.60
N GLY A 7 -7.98 48.99 -11.37
CA GLY A 7 -7.18 47.82 -11.03
C GLY A 7 -7.58 46.61 -11.85
N PHE A 8 -6.59 45.91 -12.38
CA PHE A 8 -6.74 44.54 -12.86
C PHE A 8 -7.12 43.66 -11.67
N GLY A 9 -8.24 42.97 -11.83
CA GLY A 9 -8.85 42.15 -10.79
C GLY A 9 -7.89 41.09 -10.27
N LYS A 10 -7.80 41.00 -8.95
CA LYS A 10 -7.30 39.85 -8.20
C LYS A 10 -8.31 38.69 -8.31
N LEU A 11 -8.52 38.18 -9.53
CA LEU A 11 -9.42 37.07 -9.85
C LEU A 11 -8.74 36.10 -10.85
N LEU A 12 -7.50 35.74 -10.56
CA LEU A 12 -6.86 34.53 -11.11
C LEU A 12 -6.61 33.53 -9.97
N GLY A 13 -7.61 33.36 -9.11
CA GLY A 13 -7.67 32.22 -8.20
C GLY A 13 -8.34 31.06 -8.94
N ALA A 14 -7.68 29.89 -8.96
CA ALA A 14 -8.19 28.57 -9.37
C ALA A 14 -7.81 27.95 -10.74
N ILE A 15 -6.80 28.42 -11.49
CA ILE A 15 -6.36 27.69 -12.72
C ILE A 15 -4.86 27.29 -12.73
N THR A 16 -4.05 27.76 -11.80
CA THR A 16 -2.64 27.33 -11.70
C THR A 16 -2.38 27.06 -10.23
N GLY A 17 -1.97 25.83 -9.86
CA GLY A 17 -1.91 25.28 -8.49
C GLY A 17 -1.14 26.08 -7.43
N SER A 18 -0.65 25.40 -6.39
CA SER A 18 0.14 26.02 -5.32
C SER A 18 1.37 26.78 -5.91
N PRO A 19 1.97 27.74 -5.18
CA PRO A 19 3.23 28.34 -5.60
C PRO A 19 4.29 27.29 -5.96
N TYR A 20 4.35 26.20 -5.18
CA TYR A 20 5.13 25.01 -5.47
C TYR A 20 4.81 24.39 -6.84
N ASP A 21 3.55 24.04 -7.12
CA ASP A 21 3.15 23.40 -8.39
C ASP A 21 3.55 24.22 -9.62
N ARG A 22 3.53 25.55 -9.49
CA ARG A 22 3.89 26.46 -10.59
C ARG A 22 5.39 26.47 -10.83
N LEU A 23 6.19 26.42 -9.78
CA LEU A 23 7.65 26.37 -9.87
C LEU A 23 8.09 25.00 -10.42
N LEU A 24 7.49 23.91 -9.94
CA LEU A 24 7.75 22.56 -10.45
C LEU A 24 7.48 22.48 -11.97
N LYS A 25 6.31 22.94 -12.40
CA LYS A 25 5.97 23.01 -13.84
C LYS A 25 6.92 23.88 -14.66
N GLN A 26 7.50 24.93 -14.06
CA GLN A 26 8.51 25.75 -14.75
C GLN A 26 9.83 25.01 -14.91
N ILE A 27 10.24 24.23 -13.90
CA ILE A 27 11.43 23.38 -13.97
C ILE A 27 11.26 22.35 -15.09
N GLU A 28 10.15 21.59 -15.10
CA GLU A 28 9.84 20.61 -16.14
C GLU A 28 9.78 21.24 -17.54
N LYS A 29 9.13 22.41 -17.65
CA LYS A 29 9.01 23.12 -18.92
C LYS A 29 10.37 23.57 -19.45
N SER A 30 11.22 24.15 -18.61
CA SER A 30 12.57 24.58 -19.01
C SER A 30 13.43 23.38 -19.41
N SER A 31 13.37 22.28 -18.66
CA SER A 31 14.05 21.01 -19.02
C SER A 31 13.62 20.52 -20.40
N LYS A 32 12.31 20.45 -20.67
CA LYS A 32 11.79 19.99 -21.95
C LYS A 32 12.05 20.95 -23.12
N GLU A 33 12.01 22.25 -22.89
CA GLU A 33 12.19 23.27 -23.93
C GLU A 33 13.67 23.43 -24.34
N HIS A 34 14.59 23.13 -23.43
CA HIS A 34 16.03 23.29 -23.63
C HIS A 34 16.82 21.97 -23.55
N ASP A 35 16.18 20.85 -23.84
CA ASP A 35 16.80 19.50 -23.86
C ASP A 35 18.01 19.41 -24.80
N ASP A 36 18.04 20.22 -25.87
CA ASP A 36 19.14 20.27 -26.84
C ASP A 36 20.21 21.36 -26.53
N ASP A 37 20.03 22.18 -25.49
CA ASP A 37 20.94 23.30 -25.15
C ASP A 37 21.21 23.43 -23.64
N ASP A 38 22.12 22.59 -23.16
CA ASP A 38 22.59 22.52 -21.76
C ASP A 38 23.00 23.89 -21.18
N SER A 39 23.63 24.74 -21.99
CA SER A 39 24.12 26.05 -21.56
C SER A 39 22.97 26.99 -21.23
N THR A 40 21.91 26.95 -22.04
CA THR A 40 20.69 27.73 -21.79
C THR A 40 19.92 27.14 -20.62
N LEU A 41 19.70 25.83 -20.60
CA LEU A 41 19.02 25.11 -19.52
C LEU A 41 19.67 25.42 -18.15
N ALA A 42 20.99 25.26 -18.03
CA ALA A 42 21.72 25.51 -16.79
C ALA A 42 21.60 26.97 -16.31
N ARG A 43 21.43 27.94 -17.22
CA ARG A 43 21.22 29.35 -16.87
C ARG A 43 19.80 29.62 -16.42
N GLU A 44 18.81 28.95 -17.00
CA GLU A 44 17.41 29.05 -16.60
C GLU A 44 17.18 28.41 -15.23
N LEU A 45 17.65 27.20 -15.02
CA LEU A 45 17.58 26.49 -13.75
C LEU A 45 18.24 27.28 -12.61
N LYS A 46 19.37 27.94 -12.88
CA LYS A 46 20.00 28.85 -11.90
C LYS A 46 19.17 30.09 -11.57
N LYS A 47 18.31 30.56 -12.48
CA LYS A 47 17.36 31.65 -12.19
C LYS A 47 16.15 31.11 -11.43
N LEU A 48 15.69 29.90 -11.76
CA LEU A 48 14.62 29.23 -11.05
C LEU A 48 15.00 28.97 -9.60
N SER A 49 16.22 28.47 -9.29
CA SER A 49 16.65 28.24 -7.90
C SER A 49 16.63 29.52 -7.06
N ARG A 50 17.06 30.65 -7.63
CA ARG A 50 16.93 31.97 -6.97
C ARG A 50 15.48 32.40 -6.76
N THR A 51 14.59 31.99 -7.66
CA THR A 51 13.16 32.28 -7.56
C THR A 51 12.51 31.43 -6.47
N VAL A 52 12.86 30.14 -6.39
CA VAL A 52 12.47 29.22 -5.31
C VAL A 52 12.91 29.78 -3.96
N GLN A 53 14.19 30.13 -3.80
CA GLN A 53 14.72 30.72 -2.57
C GLN A 53 13.97 32.01 -2.17
N LYS A 54 13.58 32.82 -3.15
CA LYS A 54 12.80 34.04 -2.90
C LYS A 54 11.36 33.71 -2.47
N GLN A 55 10.71 32.73 -3.09
CA GLN A 55 9.35 32.31 -2.70
C GLN A 55 9.32 31.75 -1.28
N TYR A 56 10.36 31.02 -0.89
CA TYR A 56 10.57 30.58 0.47
C TYR A 56 10.71 31.77 1.45
N GLN A 57 11.60 32.73 1.15
CA GLN A 57 11.77 33.94 1.98
C GLN A 57 10.50 34.79 2.10
N GLU A 58 9.61 34.74 1.10
CA GLU A 58 8.30 35.39 1.11
C GLU A 58 7.23 34.58 1.87
N GLY A 59 7.56 33.37 2.34
CA GLY A 59 6.65 32.47 3.05
C GLY A 59 5.56 31.86 2.16
N ASN A 60 5.79 31.80 0.84
CA ASN A 60 4.84 31.24 -0.12
C ASN A 60 4.99 29.73 -0.32
N ILE A 61 6.12 29.17 0.11
CA ILE A 61 6.42 27.73 0.15
C ILE A 61 7.10 27.43 1.48
N ASP A 62 6.92 26.22 2.00
CA ASP A 62 7.56 25.75 3.23
C ASP A 62 8.98 25.16 2.97
N ASP A 63 9.63 24.67 4.03
CA ASP A 63 10.99 24.12 3.98
C ASP A 63 11.05 22.85 3.10
N GLU A 64 10.07 21.95 3.24
CA GLU A 64 9.96 20.70 2.46
C GLU A 64 9.73 21.00 0.97
N GLU A 65 8.78 21.87 0.64
CA GLU A 65 8.50 22.31 -0.72
C GLU A 65 9.73 23.00 -1.37
N HIS A 66 10.46 23.81 -0.61
CA HIS A 66 11.70 24.42 -1.08
C HIS A 66 12.72 23.35 -1.47
N ASP A 67 12.92 22.34 -0.64
CA ASP A 67 13.95 21.33 -0.83
C ASP A 67 13.64 20.38 -1.98
N LEU A 68 12.37 19.96 -2.09
CA LEU A 68 11.87 19.20 -3.24
C LEU A 68 12.07 19.98 -4.56
N LEU A 69 11.81 21.28 -4.58
CA LEU A 69 12.04 22.11 -5.76
C LEU A 69 13.53 22.26 -6.07
N MET A 70 14.38 22.39 -5.06
CA MET A 70 15.83 22.45 -5.25
C MET A 70 16.36 21.11 -5.79
N GLU A 71 15.84 19.98 -5.32
CA GLU A 71 16.21 18.64 -5.82
C GLU A 71 15.80 18.47 -7.28
N GLY A 72 14.56 18.82 -7.64
CA GLY A 72 14.12 18.77 -9.03
C GLY A 72 14.95 19.68 -9.96
N ILE A 73 15.48 20.80 -9.44
CA ILE A 73 16.43 21.64 -10.18
C ILE A 73 17.77 20.95 -10.36
N GLU A 74 18.29 20.27 -9.33
CA GLU A 74 19.56 19.54 -9.36
C GLU A 74 19.52 18.38 -10.35
N GLU A 75 18.43 17.61 -10.33
CA GLU A 75 18.20 16.50 -11.25
C GLU A 75 18.15 16.97 -12.72
N ALA A 76 17.50 18.11 -12.96
CA ALA A 76 17.40 18.67 -14.30
C ALA A 76 18.66 19.45 -14.75
N ASP A 77 19.61 19.72 -13.86
CA ASP A 77 20.76 20.59 -14.14
C ASP A 77 21.89 19.80 -14.83
N PRO A 78 22.21 20.10 -16.10
CA PRO A 78 23.29 19.40 -16.82
C PRO A 78 24.69 19.68 -16.22
N GLN A 79 24.79 20.62 -15.28
CA GLN A 79 26.03 20.93 -14.57
C GLN A 79 26.16 20.24 -13.21
N GLU A 80 25.17 19.44 -12.80
CA GLU A 80 25.15 18.69 -11.52
C GLU A 80 25.50 19.59 -10.31
N ARG A 81 25.00 20.83 -10.30
CA ARG A 81 25.28 21.78 -9.21
C ARG A 81 24.36 21.47 -8.06
N SER A 82 24.89 21.40 -6.84
CA SER A 82 24.09 21.28 -5.63
C SER A 82 23.68 22.66 -5.07
N PHE A 83 22.49 22.70 -4.48
CA PHE A 83 21.94 23.85 -3.78
C PHE A 83 21.72 23.50 -2.31
N PRO A 84 21.87 24.48 -1.39
CA PRO A 84 21.66 24.23 0.03
C PRO A 84 20.20 23.87 0.30
N LYS A 85 19.98 22.76 1.00
CA LYS A 85 18.68 22.33 1.55
C LYS A 85 18.45 22.99 2.90
N LEU A 86 17.19 23.17 3.28
CA LEU A 86 16.77 23.84 4.52
C LEU A 86 16.40 22.82 5.60
N ASP A 87 15.72 21.76 5.19
CA ASP A 87 15.45 20.59 6.00
C ASP A 87 16.65 19.65 5.95
N THR A 88 17.67 20.00 6.73
CA THR A 88 18.79 19.09 7.02
C THR A 88 18.50 18.22 8.24
N GLU A 89 17.29 18.28 8.80
CA GLU A 89 16.85 17.39 9.87
C GLU A 89 16.44 16.05 9.24
N GLU A 90 17.39 15.34 8.63
CA GLU A 90 17.30 13.89 8.59
C GLU A 90 17.11 13.46 10.04
N ASP A 91 15.89 13.02 10.37
CA ASP A 91 15.48 12.69 11.71
C ASP A 91 16.57 11.83 12.36
N GLU A 92 17.16 12.30 13.46
CA GLU A 92 18.24 11.58 14.17
C GLU A 92 17.77 10.16 14.57
N PHE A 93 16.44 9.98 14.66
CA PHE A 93 15.75 8.71 14.80
C PHE A 93 16.01 7.71 13.66
N TYR A 94 16.10 8.16 12.40
CA TYR A 94 16.37 7.33 11.23
C TYR A 94 17.86 7.32 10.81
N MET A 95 18.69 8.24 11.31
CA MET A 95 20.15 8.21 11.13
C MET A 95 20.87 7.20 12.04
N GLY A 96 20.19 6.67 13.06
CA GLY A 96 20.76 5.61 13.91
C GLY A 96 20.95 4.32 13.11
N ASP A 97 22.02 3.57 13.38
CA ASP A 97 22.19 2.20 12.89
C ASP A 97 20.90 1.43 13.19
N ILE A 98 20.12 1.12 12.14
CA ILE A 98 18.93 0.28 12.26
C ILE A 98 19.42 -1.01 12.91
N PRO A 99 18.91 -1.39 14.10
CA PRO A 99 19.39 -2.58 14.77
C PRO A 99 19.19 -3.76 13.82
N ASP A 100 20.25 -4.56 13.65
CA ASP A 100 20.20 -5.77 12.85
C ASP A 100 18.95 -6.57 13.23
N ALA A 101 18.15 -6.93 12.22
CA ALA A 101 16.98 -7.75 12.43
C ALA A 101 17.37 -9.02 13.22
N PRO A 102 16.61 -9.41 14.25
CA PRO A 102 16.94 -10.57 15.06
C PRO A 102 17.04 -11.80 14.16
N LYS A 103 18.11 -12.57 14.32
CA LYS A 103 18.30 -13.82 13.58
C LYS A 103 17.18 -14.79 13.96
N LEU A 104 16.26 -15.04 13.03
CA LEU A 104 15.21 -16.02 13.20
C LEU A 104 15.85 -17.42 13.17
N ASP A 105 15.70 -18.16 14.28
CA ASP A 105 16.08 -19.56 14.34
C ASP A 105 14.96 -20.41 13.73
N ILE A 106 15.02 -20.62 12.41
CA ILE A 106 14.02 -21.38 11.61
C ILE A 106 14.14 -22.90 11.88
N SER A 107 14.95 -23.33 12.85
CA SER A 107 15.22 -24.76 13.09
C SER A 107 14.06 -25.55 13.70
N LYS A 108 12.97 -24.90 14.11
CA LYS A 108 11.78 -25.57 14.63
C LYS A 108 10.56 -25.16 13.81
N GLU A 109 9.82 -26.14 13.34
CA GLU A 109 8.45 -25.94 12.85
C GLU A 109 7.66 -25.25 13.96
N VAL A 110 7.28 -24.00 13.74
CA VAL A 110 6.46 -23.23 14.67
C VAL A 110 5.02 -23.42 14.26
N ASP A 111 4.21 -23.93 15.19
CA ASP A 111 2.77 -24.03 15.00
C ASP A 111 2.19 -22.60 14.87
N LEU A 112 1.54 -22.34 13.74
CA LEU A 112 0.90 -21.05 13.46
C LEU A 112 -0.21 -20.76 14.48
N ASP A 113 -0.90 -21.77 14.99
CA ASP A 113 -1.93 -21.59 16.01
C ASP A 113 -1.32 -21.19 17.36
N GLU A 114 -0.11 -21.67 17.67
CA GLU A 114 0.62 -21.25 18.86
C GLU A 114 1.19 -19.83 18.70
N LEU A 115 1.58 -19.45 17.48
CA LEU A 115 2.07 -18.12 17.16
C LEU A 115 0.96 -17.06 17.19
N MET A 116 -0.24 -17.43 16.73
CA MET A 116 -1.42 -16.56 16.69
C MET A 116 -2.12 -16.44 18.04
N ARG A 117 -1.76 -17.28 19.03
CA ARG A 117 -2.23 -17.11 20.40
C ARG A 117 -1.58 -15.87 21.04
N PRO A 118 -2.36 -15.05 21.76
CA PRO A 118 -1.79 -13.96 22.54
C PRO A 118 -0.87 -14.55 23.61
N LYS A 119 0.44 -14.45 23.41
CA LYS A 119 1.41 -14.79 24.44
C LYS A 119 1.33 -13.73 25.54
N GLU A 120 0.94 -14.16 26.74
CA GLU A 120 0.75 -13.27 27.91
C GLU A 120 2.03 -12.55 28.34
N ASP A 121 3.20 -12.98 27.87
CA ASP A 121 4.52 -12.50 28.33
C ASP A 121 5.40 -11.90 27.21
N THR A 122 4.84 -11.62 26.03
CA THR A 122 5.60 -11.00 24.92
C THR A 122 5.03 -9.66 24.46
N PHE A 123 4.32 -8.95 25.34
CA PHE A 123 4.09 -7.53 25.11
C PHE A 123 5.43 -6.78 25.25
N THR A 124 5.69 -5.92 24.28
CA THR A 124 6.94 -5.20 24.03
C THR A 124 7.41 -4.37 25.21
N GLY A 125 8.27 -4.91 26.07
CA GLY A 125 9.06 -4.16 27.06
C GLY A 125 8.25 -3.40 28.13
N THR A 126 8.93 -2.94 29.17
CA THR A 126 8.33 -2.07 30.21
C THR A 126 8.17 -0.62 29.74
N TYR A 127 8.53 -0.30 28.50
CA TYR A 127 8.48 1.05 27.95
C TYR A 127 7.20 1.20 27.12
N GLY A 128 6.33 2.14 27.49
CA GLY A 128 5.09 2.42 26.76
C GLY A 128 3.88 1.53 27.09
N ARG A 129 3.98 0.60 28.05
CA ARG A 129 2.82 -0.20 28.50
C ARG A 129 1.73 0.67 29.12
N GLU A 130 2.11 1.57 30.02
CA GLU A 130 1.17 2.48 30.68
C GLU A 130 0.52 3.43 29.65
N GLU A 131 1.29 3.93 28.67
CA GLU A 131 0.76 4.78 27.59
C GLU A 131 -0.17 4.03 26.64
N PHE A 132 0.12 2.77 26.33
CA PHE A 132 -0.73 1.93 25.50
C PHE A 132 -2.02 1.53 26.21
N ASP A 133 -1.94 1.15 27.48
CA ASP A 133 -3.12 0.84 28.30
C ASP A 133 -4.00 2.09 28.46
N GLU A 134 -3.41 3.27 28.66
CA GLU A 134 -4.13 4.53 28.73
C GLU A 134 -4.75 4.93 27.38
N PHE A 135 -4.04 4.75 26.27
CA PHE A 135 -4.55 4.98 24.92
C PHE A 135 -5.73 4.05 24.60
N ARG A 136 -5.61 2.77 24.97
CA ARG A 136 -6.65 1.78 24.75
C ARG A 136 -7.88 2.08 25.60
N SER A 137 -7.70 2.49 26.86
CA SER A 137 -8.80 2.94 27.72
C SER A 137 -9.50 4.15 27.11
N ARG A 138 -8.74 5.17 26.70
CA ARG A 138 -9.28 6.40 26.11
C ARG A 138 -10.10 6.13 24.85
N MET A 139 -9.58 5.32 23.94
CA MET A 139 -10.29 4.89 22.73
C MET A 139 -11.57 4.10 23.06
N THR A 140 -11.53 3.25 24.08
CA THR A 140 -12.70 2.47 24.50
C THR A 140 -13.77 3.36 25.10
N ASP A 141 -13.38 4.30 25.94
CA ASP A 141 -14.27 5.29 26.55
C ASP A 141 -14.89 6.20 25.50
N GLU A 142 -14.10 6.65 24.51
CA GLU A 142 -14.56 7.45 23.38
C GLU A 142 -15.54 6.67 22.50
N PHE A 143 -15.26 5.40 22.21
CA PHE A 143 -16.17 4.52 21.46
C PHE A 143 -17.50 4.32 22.19
N HIS A 144 -17.48 4.12 23.51
CA HIS A 144 -18.71 3.97 24.30
C HIS A 144 -19.51 5.28 24.36
N ALA A 145 -18.84 6.43 24.52
CA ALA A 145 -19.51 7.73 24.51
C ALA A 145 -20.16 8.02 23.15
N ASP A 146 -19.44 7.80 22.06
CA ASP A 146 -19.93 8.00 20.69
C ASP A 146 -21.07 7.02 20.36
N SER A 147 -20.97 5.76 20.83
CA SER A 147 -22.04 4.76 20.70
C SER A 147 -23.30 5.14 21.48
N GLU A 148 -23.16 5.63 22.71
CA GLU A 148 -24.30 6.10 23.53
C GLU A 148 -24.95 7.34 22.91
N GLU A 149 -24.15 8.27 22.38
CA GLU A 149 -24.65 9.44 21.66
C GLU A 149 -25.38 9.04 20.37
N ALA A 150 -24.87 8.08 19.61
CA ALA A 150 -25.51 7.54 18.42
C ALA A 150 -26.83 6.79 18.74
N ILE A 151 -26.88 6.03 19.84
CA ILE A 151 -28.11 5.41 20.34
C ILE A 151 -29.11 6.49 20.74
N GLN A 152 -28.67 7.52 21.44
CA GLN A 152 -29.52 8.63 21.89
C GLN A 152 -30.05 9.48 20.73
N ALA A 153 -29.25 9.68 19.68
CA ALA A 153 -29.63 10.35 18.44
C ALA A 153 -30.55 9.50 17.55
N GLY A 154 -30.74 8.21 17.88
CA GLY A 154 -31.58 7.29 17.13
C GLY A 154 -30.94 6.75 15.85
N ASP A 155 -29.62 6.90 15.69
CA ASP A 155 -28.84 6.54 14.48
C ASP A 155 -28.08 5.22 14.62
N HIS A 156 -28.30 4.46 15.70
CA HIS A 156 -27.67 3.17 15.98
C HIS A 156 -28.03 2.03 14.99
N GLN A 157 -28.89 2.28 14.00
CA GLN A 157 -29.22 1.35 12.92
C GLN A 157 -28.73 1.82 11.54
N ALA A 158 -28.11 3.00 11.43
CA ALA A 158 -27.46 3.35 10.18
C ALA A 158 -26.28 2.41 9.96
N GLU A 159 -26.27 1.76 8.79
CA GLU A 159 -25.09 1.05 8.30
C GLU A 159 -23.88 1.95 8.44
N ILE A 160 -23.00 1.63 9.38
CA ILE A 160 -21.73 2.33 9.58
C ILE A 160 -20.92 2.09 8.31
N ARG A 161 -21.03 3.00 7.34
CA ARG A 161 -20.25 3.01 6.10
C ARG A 161 -18.83 3.48 6.37
N THR A 162 -18.14 2.86 7.32
CA THR A 162 -16.68 2.91 7.36
C THR A 162 -16.19 1.82 6.44
N GLN A 163 -15.69 2.21 5.27
CA GLN A 163 -15.29 1.29 4.18
C GLN A 163 -14.19 0.28 4.57
N HIS A 164 -13.66 0.28 5.80
CA HIS A 164 -12.54 -0.57 6.19
C HIS A 164 -12.45 -1.00 7.67
N ARG A 165 -13.49 -0.86 8.51
CA ARG A 165 -13.36 -1.23 9.95
C ARG A 165 -14.59 -1.85 10.62
N VAL A 166 -15.54 -2.43 9.88
CA VAL A 166 -16.66 -3.16 10.50
C VAL A 166 -16.48 -4.66 10.25
N PHE A 167 -15.96 -5.37 11.25
CA PHE A 167 -15.85 -6.85 11.26
C PHE A 167 -17.16 -7.53 11.66
N ALA A 168 -18.31 -6.96 11.28
CA ALA A 168 -19.60 -7.56 11.65
C ALA A 168 -19.94 -8.78 10.79
N ASP A 169 -19.34 -8.91 9.60
CA ASP A 169 -19.62 -9.99 8.65
C ASP A 169 -18.36 -10.58 8.00
N ALA A 170 -17.26 -10.59 8.77
CA ALA A 170 -15.96 -11.04 8.27
C ALA A 170 -15.96 -12.49 7.76
N ASP A 171 -16.85 -13.34 8.29
CA ASP A 171 -16.94 -14.74 7.88
C ASP A 171 -17.60 -14.90 6.51
N GLN A 172 -18.66 -14.14 6.19
CA GLN A 172 -19.32 -14.24 4.87
C GLN A 172 -18.49 -13.58 3.77
N ASP A 173 -17.93 -12.39 4.04
CA ASP A 173 -17.10 -11.68 3.06
C ASP A 173 -15.80 -12.44 2.76
N ALA A 174 -15.20 -13.10 3.76
CA ALA A 174 -14.00 -13.92 3.55
C ALA A 174 -14.31 -15.18 2.74
N ASP A 175 -15.43 -15.85 3.01
CA ASP A 175 -15.86 -17.03 2.26
C ASP A 175 -16.19 -16.68 0.81
N ASP A 176 -16.83 -15.54 0.56
CA ASP A 176 -17.16 -15.07 -0.79
C ASP A 176 -15.92 -14.61 -1.56
N LEU A 177 -14.97 -13.92 -0.91
CA LEU A 177 -13.66 -13.60 -1.50
C LEU A 177 -12.85 -14.86 -1.81
N LYS A 178 -12.90 -15.87 -0.94
CA LYS A 178 -12.24 -17.16 -1.17
C LYS A 178 -12.84 -17.86 -2.39
N ARG A 179 -14.16 -17.90 -2.52
CA ARG A 179 -14.85 -18.43 -3.71
C ARG A 179 -14.48 -17.67 -4.97
N GLN A 180 -14.48 -16.34 -4.91
CA GLN A 180 -14.13 -15.51 -6.05
C GLN A 180 -12.68 -15.74 -6.48
N PHE A 181 -11.74 -15.89 -5.55
CA PHE A 181 -10.35 -16.24 -5.87
C PHE A 181 -10.23 -17.64 -6.49
N VAL A 182 -10.95 -18.64 -6.00
CA VAL A 182 -10.95 -20.00 -6.56
C VAL A 182 -11.59 -20.05 -7.95
N ASP A 183 -12.58 -19.21 -8.23
CA ASP A 183 -13.19 -19.12 -9.57
C ASP A 183 -12.32 -18.32 -10.57
N GLU A 184 -11.58 -17.32 -10.10
CA GLU A 184 -10.74 -16.44 -10.94
C GLU A 184 -9.31 -16.97 -11.14
N SER A 185 -8.78 -17.69 -10.16
CA SER A 185 -7.50 -18.39 -10.26
C SER A 185 -7.77 -19.87 -10.54
N ASP A 186 -7.06 -20.47 -11.49
CA ASP A 186 -7.15 -21.91 -11.82
C ASP A 186 -6.51 -22.79 -10.70
N LEU A 187 -6.69 -22.39 -9.44
CA LEU A 187 -6.12 -22.98 -8.22
C LEU A 187 -7.20 -23.80 -7.52
N VAL A 188 -6.91 -25.08 -7.30
CA VAL A 188 -7.79 -26.00 -6.58
C VAL A 188 -7.85 -25.60 -5.10
N ASP A 189 -9.06 -25.41 -4.54
CA ASP A 189 -9.25 -25.14 -3.11
C ASP A 189 -8.76 -26.33 -2.27
N PRO A 190 -7.71 -26.17 -1.43
CA PRO A 190 -7.18 -27.26 -0.61
C PRO A 190 -8.13 -27.67 0.53
N ASN A 191 -9.19 -26.89 0.79
CA ASN A 191 -10.21 -27.15 1.80
C ASN A 191 -11.57 -27.51 1.16
N ALA A 192 -11.66 -27.54 -0.17
CA ALA A 192 -12.76 -28.25 -0.81
C ALA A 192 -12.67 -29.69 -0.32
N THR A 193 -13.81 -30.28 0.04
CA THR A 193 -13.84 -31.70 0.39
C THR A 193 -13.27 -32.43 -0.81
N GLN A 194 -12.03 -32.90 -0.72
CA GLN A 194 -11.43 -33.70 -1.77
C GLN A 194 -12.41 -34.85 -2.01
N LYS A 195 -13.11 -34.82 -3.13
CA LYS A 195 -13.76 -36.00 -3.69
C LYS A 195 -12.68 -36.88 -4.32
N ASP A 196 -11.56 -37.05 -3.63
CA ASP A 196 -10.44 -37.93 -4.03
C ASP A 196 -10.36 -39.14 -3.08
N ASP A 197 -11.44 -39.45 -2.36
CA ASP A 197 -11.65 -40.73 -1.67
C ASP A 197 -12.67 -41.62 -2.44
N ASP A 198 -12.86 -41.39 -3.74
CA ASP A 198 -13.44 -42.44 -4.58
C ASP A 198 -12.36 -43.52 -4.78
N GLU A 199 -12.38 -44.57 -3.94
CA GLU A 199 -11.52 -45.77 -4.09
C GLU A 199 -11.56 -46.38 -5.51
N ASN A 200 -12.53 -45.95 -6.32
CA ASN A 200 -12.79 -46.39 -7.67
C ASN A 200 -12.20 -45.45 -8.75
N TYR A 201 -11.52 -44.35 -8.42
CA TYR A 201 -10.87 -43.47 -9.39
C TYR A 201 -9.54 -42.91 -8.87
N ARG A 202 -8.46 -43.04 -9.64
CA ARG A 202 -7.15 -42.46 -9.30
C ARG A 202 -6.36 -42.09 -10.55
N VAL A 203 -5.50 -41.07 -10.45
CA VAL A 203 -4.58 -40.67 -11.53
C VAL A 203 -3.16 -40.88 -11.05
N ASP A 204 -2.33 -41.55 -11.86
CA ASP A 204 -0.92 -41.78 -11.52
C ASP A 204 -0.01 -40.61 -11.93
N GLU A 205 1.27 -40.68 -11.53
CA GLU A 205 2.28 -39.64 -11.81
C GLU A 205 2.58 -39.46 -13.31
N ASP A 206 2.25 -40.45 -14.14
CA ASP A 206 2.38 -40.40 -15.60
C ASP A 206 1.15 -39.76 -16.28
N GLY A 207 0.13 -39.38 -15.49
CA GLY A 207 -1.12 -38.81 -15.98
C GLY A 207 -2.10 -39.84 -16.55
N THR A 208 -1.89 -41.12 -16.26
CA THR A 208 -2.78 -42.22 -16.63
C THR A 208 -3.88 -42.34 -15.58
N GLU A 209 -5.11 -42.29 -16.05
CA GLU A 209 -6.29 -42.36 -15.19
C GLU A 209 -6.75 -43.81 -15.06
N TRP A 210 -7.10 -44.18 -13.84
CA TRP A 210 -7.55 -45.51 -13.45
C TRP A 210 -8.96 -45.43 -12.89
N TRP A 211 -9.85 -46.30 -13.36
CA TRP A 211 -11.20 -46.46 -12.86
C TRP A 211 -11.48 -47.91 -12.51
N LYS A 212 -12.18 -48.16 -11.41
CA LYS A 212 -12.62 -49.50 -10.99
C LYS A 212 -14.12 -49.63 -11.19
N ASP A 213 -14.54 -50.66 -11.92
CA ASP A 213 -15.95 -50.95 -12.09
C ASP A 213 -16.58 -51.61 -10.85
N ASP A 214 -17.91 -51.72 -10.86
CA ASP A 214 -18.71 -52.32 -9.77
C ASP A 214 -18.40 -53.81 -9.55
N ASP A 215 -17.80 -54.49 -10.53
CA ASP A 215 -17.34 -55.88 -10.46
C ASP A 215 -15.91 -56.01 -9.94
N GLY A 216 -15.24 -54.87 -9.71
CA GLY A 216 -13.90 -54.76 -9.14
C GLY A 216 -12.76 -54.86 -10.14
N TYR A 217 -13.04 -54.81 -11.44
CA TYR A 217 -12.05 -54.76 -12.50
C TYR A 217 -11.55 -53.34 -12.72
N TRP A 218 -10.25 -53.22 -12.97
CA TRP A 218 -9.60 -51.94 -13.24
C TRP A 218 -9.58 -51.66 -14.74
N TRP A 219 -9.84 -50.41 -15.08
CA TRP A 219 -9.76 -49.84 -16.41
C TRP A 219 -8.78 -48.68 -16.37
N TYR A 220 -8.00 -48.50 -17.42
CA TYR A 220 -7.06 -47.39 -17.52
C TYR A 220 -7.23 -46.61 -18.83
N ARG A 221 -6.89 -45.33 -18.81
CA ARG A 221 -6.74 -44.50 -20.02
C ARG A 221 -5.52 -43.60 -19.89
N ASP A 222 -4.67 -43.60 -20.92
CA ASP A 222 -3.52 -42.73 -20.99
C ASP A 222 -3.92 -41.29 -21.34
N SER A 223 -3.08 -40.33 -20.96
CA SER A 223 -3.27 -38.92 -21.30
C SER A 223 -3.38 -38.73 -22.83
N GLY A 224 -4.59 -38.42 -23.32
CA GLY A 224 -4.88 -38.20 -24.74
C GLY A 224 -5.56 -39.35 -25.49
N GLN A 225 -5.97 -40.42 -24.80
CA GLN A 225 -6.86 -41.44 -25.36
C GLN A 225 -8.31 -41.24 -24.86
N ASP A 226 -9.28 -41.33 -25.77
CA ASP A 226 -10.71 -41.20 -25.45
C ASP A 226 -11.34 -42.50 -24.91
N ASP A 227 -10.73 -43.67 -25.18
CA ASP A 227 -11.29 -44.99 -24.86
C ASP A 227 -10.62 -45.64 -23.64
N TRP A 228 -11.42 -46.17 -22.71
CA TRP A 228 -10.96 -46.96 -21.56
C TRP A 228 -10.53 -48.37 -21.98
N GLN A 229 -9.37 -48.81 -21.51
CA GLN A 229 -8.85 -50.16 -21.74
C GLN A 229 -8.95 -51.00 -20.46
N PRO A 230 -9.36 -52.27 -20.56
CA PRO A 230 -9.37 -53.16 -19.40
C PRO A 230 -7.92 -53.48 -18.99
N TYR A 231 -7.64 -53.39 -17.70
CA TYR A 231 -6.39 -53.88 -17.15
C TYR A 231 -6.50 -55.40 -16.91
N GLU A 232 -5.74 -56.17 -17.68
CA GLU A 232 -5.52 -57.59 -17.41
C GLU A 232 -4.24 -57.73 -16.56
N GLU A 233 -4.36 -58.33 -15.36
CA GLU A 233 -3.25 -58.61 -14.43
C GLU A 233 -2.23 -59.61 -14.99
#